data_AF-A0A969I551-F1
#
_entry.id   AF-A0A969I551-F1
#
_cell.length_a   1.000
_cell.length_b   1.000
_cell.length_c   1.000
_cell.angle_alpha   90.00
_cell.angle_beta   90.00
_cell.angle_gamma   90.00
#
_symmetry.space_group_name_H-M   'P 1'
#
loop_
_entity.id
_entity.type
_entity.pdbx_description
1 polymer ?
#
loop_
_entity_poly.entity_id
_entity_poly.type
_entity_poly.pdbx_seq_one_letter_code
_entity_poly.pdbx_strand_id
1 'polypeptide(L)'
;MKAGKSTLLNALIGAEVLASESESCTVCRTDVRPLAPGQTPRLLEYRDGEREPILLAEGDAAHIRQQFLERTHQIRATANRDRTRRFELEHPIVRPG
;
A
#
# COMPACT_ATOMS: atom_id res chain seq x y z
N MET A 1 -19.97 8.47 14.50
CA MET A 1 -19.71 8.42 13.04
C MET A 1 -18.24 8.05 12.84
N LYS A 2 -17.92 6.77 12.64
CA LYS A 2 -16.54 6.26 12.58
C LYS A 2 -16.07 6.23 11.12
N ALA A 3 -14.96 6.90 10.83
CA ALA A 3 -14.48 7.17 9.47
C ALA A 3 -14.06 5.87 8.74
N GLY A 4 -14.72 5.55 7.63
CA GLY A 4 -14.48 4.40 6.75
C GLY A 4 -13.21 4.47 5.89
N LYS A 5 -12.07 4.85 6.46
CA LYS A 5 -10.77 4.89 5.74
C LYS A 5 -10.24 3.48 5.46
N SER A 6 -10.39 2.58 6.42
CA SER A 6 -10.04 1.16 6.27
C SER A 6 -10.92 0.45 5.23
N THR A 7 -12.18 0.88 5.08
CA THR A 7 -13.12 0.35 4.08
C THR A 7 -12.70 0.67 2.65
N LEU A 8 -12.12 1.85 2.38
CA LEU A 8 -11.68 2.22 1.04
C LEU A 8 -10.44 1.42 0.59
N LEU A 9 -9.46 1.22 1.49
CA LEU A 9 -8.30 0.37 1.23
C LEU A 9 -8.70 -1.12 1.12
N ASN A 10 -9.61 -1.59 1.97
CA ASN A 10 -10.14 -2.96 1.88
C ASN A 10 -10.96 -3.18 0.60
N ALA A 11 -11.69 -2.16 0.12
CA ALA A 11 -12.45 -2.21 -1.13
C ALA A 11 -11.56 -2.14 -2.38
N LEU A 12 -10.43 -1.41 -2.33
CA LEU A 12 -9.44 -1.34 -3.40
C LEU A 12 -8.54 -2.59 -3.46
N ILE A 13 -8.30 -3.25 -2.32
CA ILE A 13 -7.33 -4.35 -2.18
C ILE A 13 -8.01 -5.72 -2.04
N GLY A 14 -9.32 -5.82 -1.81
CA GLY A 14 -10.05 -7.11 -1.83
C GLY A 14 -9.56 -8.14 -0.81
N ALA A 15 -9.09 -7.69 0.36
CA ALA A 15 -8.84 -8.54 1.52
C ALA A 15 -8.92 -7.75 2.82
N GLU A 16 -9.34 -8.45 3.88
CA GLU A 16 -9.09 -8.08 5.28
C GLU A 16 -7.57 -8.03 5.54
N VAL A 17 -6.90 -6.97 5.09
CA VAL A 17 -5.46 -6.73 5.33
C VAL A 17 -5.25 -5.86 6.57
N LEU A 18 -6.28 -5.11 6.98
CA LEU A 18 -6.24 -4.22 8.12
C LEU A 18 -6.94 -4.88 9.32
N ALA A 19 -6.19 -5.76 9.99
CA ALA A 19 -6.24 -6.16 11.39
C ALA A 19 -7.61 -6.20 12.09
N SER A 20 -7.95 -7.37 12.62
CA SER A 20 -8.86 -7.49 13.77
C SER A 20 -8.32 -6.66 14.95
N GLU A 21 -9.21 -6.26 15.86
CA GLU A 21 -9.02 -5.20 16.87
C GLU A 21 -7.81 -5.36 17.82
N SER A 22 -7.08 -6.48 17.78
CA SER A 22 -5.86 -6.75 18.56
C SER A 22 -4.53 -6.46 17.84
N GLU A 23 -4.50 -6.19 16.53
CA GLU A 23 -3.27 -6.04 15.72
C GLU A 23 -3.14 -4.66 15.03
N SER A 24 -3.63 -3.61 15.70
CA SER A 24 -3.72 -2.22 15.18
C SER A 24 -2.35 -1.51 15.01
N CYS A 25 -1.45 -2.04 14.19
CA CYS A 25 -0.31 -1.28 13.69
C CYS A 25 -0.16 -1.55 12.18
N THR A 26 -0.65 -0.61 11.36
CA THR A 26 -0.13 -0.45 9.99
C THR A 26 1.38 -0.33 10.09
N VAL A 27 2.09 -1.35 9.60
CA VAL A 27 3.55 -1.50 9.76
C VAL A 27 4.30 -0.28 9.25
N CYS A 28 3.80 0.35 8.19
CA CYS A 28 4.27 1.61 7.65
C CYS A 28 3.07 2.45 7.18
N ARG A 29 3.24 3.78 7.15
CA ARG A 29 2.27 4.70 6.55
C ARG A 29 2.13 4.40 5.05
N THR A 30 0.91 4.36 4.53
CA THR A 30 0.66 4.24 3.08
C THR A 30 -0.09 5.46 2.59
N ASP A 31 0.52 6.20 1.67
CA ASP A 31 -0.11 7.30 0.95
C ASP A 31 -0.75 6.74 -0.33
N VAL A 32 -1.97 7.17 -0.68
CA VAL A 32 -2.63 6.78 -1.94
C VAL A 32 -2.58 7.99 -2.88
N ARG A 33 -1.97 7.80 -4.05
CA ARG A 33 -1.85 8.83 -5.08
C ARG A 33 -2.80 8.50 -6.23
N PRO A 34 -3.79 9.36 -6.52
CA PRO A 34 -4.63 9.19 -7.69
C PRO A 34 -3.79 9.28 -8.96
N LEU A 35 -4.01 8.34 -9.87
CA LEU A 35 -3.50 8.41 -11.24
C LEU A 35 -4.60 8.87 -12.21
N ALA A 36 -4.18 9.53 -13.29
CA ALA A 36 -5.06 9.82 -14.40
C ALA A 36 -5.46 8.52 -15.13
N PRO A 37 -6.63 8.49 -15.80
CA PRO A 37 -7.01 7.36 -16.63
C PRO A 37 -5.94 7.03 -17.67
N GLY A 38 -5.63 5.73 -17.84
CA GLY A 38 -4.61 5.26 -18.78
C GLY A 38 -3.19 5.23 -18.23
N GLN A 39 -2.94 5.69 -17.00
CA GLN A 39 -1.67 5.49 -16.33
C GLN A 39 -1.63 4.14 -15.59
N THR A 40 -0.49 3.47 -15.68
CA THR A 40 -0.27 2.17 -15.05
C THR A 40 -0.21 2.31 -13.53
N PRO A 41 -0.99 1.55 -12.76
CA PRO A 41 -0.89 1.51 -11.31
C PRO A 41 0.51 1.08 -10.84
N ARG A 42 0.96 1.62 -9.71
CA ARG A 42 2.29 1.35 -9.15
C ARG A 42 2.28 1.32 -7.64
N LEU A 43 3.19 0.53 -7.08
CA LEU A 43 3.51 0.53 -5.66
C LEU A 43 4.97 0.93 -5.47
N LEU A 44 5.15 2.00 -4.71
CA LEU A 44 6.46 2.55 -4.39
C LEU A 44 6.74 2.40 -2.90
N GLU A 45 7.99 2.07 -2.57
CA GLU A 45 8.52 2.02 -1.22
C GLU A 45 9.50 3.17 -1.01
N TYR A 46 9.31 3.92 0.06
CA TYR A 46 10.27 4.93 0.50
C TYR A 46 10.97 4.43 1.76
N ARG A 47 12.30 4.46 1.75
CA ARG A 47 13.17 4.08 2.87
C ARG A 47 13.90 5.30 3.41
N ASP A 48 14.31 5.24 4.68
CA ASP A 48 15.15 6.27 5.28
C ASP A 48 16.57 6.20 4.73
N GLY A 49 17.11 7.36 4.34
CA GLY A 49 18.44 7.48 3.73
C GLY A 49 18.45 7.38 2.21
N GLU A 50 17.37 6.87 1.61
CA GLU A 50 17.21 6.80 0.15
C GLU A 50 16.51 8.06 -0.39
N ARG A 51 17.07 8.63 -1.47
CA ARG A 51 16.49 9.81 -2.13
C ARG A 51 15.34 9.46 -3.05
N GLU A 52 15.45 8.31 -3.74
CA GLU A 52 14.46 7.86 -4.72
C GLU A 52 13.61 6.72 -4.15
N PRO A 53 12.31 6.67 -4.51
CA PRO A 53 11.48 5.53 -4.17
C PRO A 53 11.89 4.29 -4.93
N ILE A 54 11.69 3.14 -4.30
CA ILE A 54 11.90 1.82 -4.91
C ILE A 54 10.56 1.35 -5.48
N LEU A 55 10.54 1.02 -6.77
CA LEU A 55 9.38 0.39 -7.40
C LEU A 55 9.28 -1.06 -6.95
N LEU A 56 8.21 -1.39 -6.22
CA LEU A 56 7.94 -2.76 -5.77
C LEU A 56 7.09 -3.53 -6.75
N ALA A 57 6.14 -2.85 -7.38
CA ALA A 57 5.25 -3.46 -8.37
C ALA A 57 4.68 -2.40 -9.30
N GLU A 58 4.42 -2.79 -10.55
CA GLU A 58 3.63 -2.01 -11.50
C GLU A 58 2.70 -2.92 -12.30
N GLY A 59 1.59 -2.37 -12.78
CA GLY A 59 0.64 -3.10 -13.62
C GLY A 59 -0.65 -3.44 -12.89
N ASP A 60 -1.01 -4.73 -12.92
CA ASP A 60 -2.30 -5.21 -12.42
C ASP A 60 -2.45 -5.06 -10.90
N ALA A 61 -3.66 -4.72 -10.46
CA ALA A 61 -3.97 -4.50 -9.05
C ALA A 61 -3.74 -5.75 -8.17
N ALA A 62 -3.99 -6.95 -8.69
CA ALA A 62 -3.74 -8.20 -7.97
C ALA A 62 -2.24 -8.44 -7.76
N HIS A 63 -1.41 -8.13 -8.76
CA HIS A 63 0.04 -8.24 -8.63
C HIS A 63 0.58 -7.23 -7.61
N ILE A 64 0.16 -5.98 -7.70
CA ILE A 64 0.53 -4.91 -6.75
C ILE A 64 0.13 -5.29 -5.32
N ARG A 65 -1.09 -5.82 -5.14
CA ARG A 65 -1.57 -6.32 -3.85
C ARG A 65 -0.67 -7.42 -3.30
N GLN A 66 -0.33 -8.41 -4.12
CA GLN A 66 0.50 -9.52 -3.68
C GLN A 66 1.86 -9.02 -3.20
N GLN A 67 2.51 -8.15 -3.97
CA GLN A 67 3.80 -7.55 -3.60
C GLN A 67 3.70 -6.70 -2.32
N PHE A 68 2.62 -5.93 -2.15
CA PHE A 68 2.39 -5.16 -0.93
C PHE A 68 2.28 -6.03 0.32
N LEU A 69 1.57 -7.15 0.22
CA LEU A 69 1.41 -8.12 1.32
C LEU A 69 2.73 -8.81 1.65
N GLU A 70 3.42 -9.33 0.64
CA GLU A 70 4.73 -9.97 0.79
C GLU A 70 5.72 -9.03 1.46
N ARG A 71 5.78 -7.76 1.01
CA ARG A 71 6.66 -6.77 1.59
C ARG A 71 6.29 -6.43 3.03
N THR A 72 5.01 -6.28 3.33
CA THR A 72 4.54 -6.02 4.70
C THR A 72 4.93 -7.16 5.65
N HIS A 73 4.80 -8.41 5.19
CA HIS A 73 5.24 -9.59 5.96
C HIS A 73 6.76 -9.60 6.19
N GLN A 74 7.55 -9.29 5.15
CA GLN A 74 9.01 -9.17 5.28
C GLN A 74 9.41 -8.10 6.29
N ILE A 75 8.77 -6.93 6.27
CA ILE A 75 9.07 -5.85 7.22
C ILE A 75 8.76 -6.30 8.65
N ARG A 76 7.65 -7.00 8.88
CA ARG A 76 7.34 -7.58 10.21
C ARG A 76 8.38 -8.60 10.63
N ALA A 77 8.73 -9.54 9.75
CA ALA A 77 9.67 -10.62 10.03
C ALA A 77 11.10 -10.11 10.29
N THR A 78 11.48 -9.00 9.67
CA THR A 78 12.83 -8.41 9.79
C THR A 78 12.88 -7.21 10.72
N ALA A 79 11.80 -6.90 11.44
CA ALA A 79 11.65 -5.72 12.29
C ALA A 79 12.04 -4.41 11.57
N ASN A 80 11.60 -4.27 10.31
CA ASN A 80 11.86 -3.13 9.43
C ASN A 80 13.35 -2.80 9.27
N ARG A 81 14.19 -3.81 9.07
CA ARG A 81 15.64 -3.66 8.85
C ARG A 81 15.98 -2.68 7.72
N ASP A 82 15.18 -2.68 6.66
CA ASP A 82 15.34 -1.80 5.50
C ASP A 82 14.89 -0.35 5.76
N ARG A 83 14.42 -0.05 6.98
CA ARG A 83 13.97 1.28 7.42
C ARG A 83 12.95 1.89 6.47
N THR A 84 11.96 1.09 6.08
CA THR A 84 10.80 1.52 5.32
C THR A 84 10.06 2.58 6.12
N ARG A 85 9.89 3.77 5.55
CA ARG A 85 9.19 4.89 6.20
C ARG A 85 7.74 5.01 5.72
N ARG A 86 7.50 4.76 4.43
CA ARG A 86 6.16 4.78 3.84
C ARG A 86 6.07 4.01 2.53
N PHE A 87 4.85 3.68 2.17
CA PHE A 87 4.48 3.25 0.83
C PHE A 87 3.67 4.33 0.12
N GLU A 88 3.73 4.34 -1.21
CA GLU A 88 2.84 5.12 -2.05
C GLU A 88 2.18 4.18 -3.06
N LEU A 89 0.86 4.11 -3.02
CA LEU A 89 0.05 3.36 -3.97
C LEU A 89 -0.51 4.33 -5.00
N GLU A 90 0.06 4.30 -6.20
CA GLU A 90 -0.45 5.03 -7.34
C GLU A 90 -1.54 4.20 -8.02
N HIS A 91 -2.79 4.67 -8.00
CA HIS A 91 -3.92 3.92 -8.54
C HIS A 91 -4.91 4.84 -9.27
N PRO A 92 -5.46 4.43 -10.43
CA PRO A 92 -6.50 5.20 -11.10
C PRO A 92 -7.75 5.25 -10.21
N ILE A 93 -8.26 6.46 -9.96
CA ILE A 93 -9.56 6.61 -9.31
C ILE A 93 -10.62 6.58 -10.41
N VAL A 94 -11.23 5.41 -10.59
CA VAL A 94 -12.45 5.30 -11.40
C VAL A 94 -13.57 5.89 -10.56
N ARG A 95 -14.06 7.09 -10.90
CA ARG A 95 -15.32 7.56 -10.35
C ARG A 95 -16.43 6.67 -10.94
N PRO A 96 -17.22 5.96 -10.13
CA PRO A 96 -18.46 5.39 -10.64
C PRO A 96 -19.33 6.56 -11.11
N GLY A 97 -19.70 6.53 -12.39
CA GLY A 97 -20.67 7.45 -13.00
C GLY A 97 -22.10 7.06 -12.65
#